data_AF-A0A8C0EMK0-F1
#
_entry.id   AF-A0A8C0EMK0-F1
#
_cell.length_a   1.000
_cell.length_b   1.000
_cell.length_c   1.000
_cell.angle_alpha   90.00
_cell.angle_beta   90.00
_cell.angle_gamma   90.00
#
_symmetry.space_group_name_H-M   'P 1'
#
loop_
_entity.id
_entity.type
_entity.pdbx_description
1 polymer ?
#
loop_
_entity_poly.entity_id
_entity_poly.type
_entity_poly.pdbx_seq_one_letter_code
_entity_poly.pdbx_strand_id
1 'polypeptide(L)'
;MSAFNLLHLVTKSQPVALRACGLPSGSCRDKKDCKVVFSQEELRKRLTPLQYHVTQEKGTESAFEGEYTHHKAQGIYKCVVCGTPLFKSETKFDSNSGWPSFYDVISPDAITFNDDFSYGMHRIEISCSQPSSCCLTQSHPSFFPLPLGAHPIDTMGWKCPRLLLVFLLVCRGCFSDTSPGVGSLPWDVAAQCGAHLGHIFDDGPRPTGKRYCTNSASLSFKPADKNKAGESSGNTSPARTGKAEL
;
A
#
# COMPACT_ATOMS: atom_id res chain seq x y z
N MET A 1 -68.35 5.46 -30.00
CA MET A 1 -67.69 4.25 -29.46
C MET A 1 -66.30 4.20 -30.08
N SER A 2 -65.25 4.41 -29.28
CA SER A 2 -64.30 3.35 -28.86
C SER A 2 -63.19 3.16 -29.91
N ALA A 3 -61.89 3.21 -29.66
CA ALA A 3 -61.11 3.31 -28.42
C ALA A 3 -59.65 3.67 -28.76
N PHE A 4 -59.02 4.39 -27.84
CA PHE A 4 -57.66 4.27 -27.30
C PHE A 4 -56.42 4.04 -28.19
N ASN A 5 -55.56 5.07 -28.15
CA ASN A 5 -54.10 5.04 -27.93
C ASN A 5 -53.45 3.69 -27.55
N LEU A 6 -52.33 3.36 -28.23
CA LEU A 6 -51.14 2.74 -27.63
C LEU A 6 -49.93 2.98 -28.57
N LEU A 7 -49.12 4.00 -28.29
CA LEU A 7 -47.80 3.88 -27.66
C LEU A 7 -46.74 3.18 -28.53
N HIS A 8 -45.90 3.95 -29.24
CA HIS A 8 -44.47 3.66 -29.37
C HIS A 8 -43.72 5.00 -29.51
N LEU A 9 -43.56 5.67 -28.36
CA LEU A 9 -42.51 6.66 -28.14
C LEU A 9 -41.17 5.96 -28.38
N VAL A 10 -40.55 6.20 -29.53
CA VAL A 10 -39.13 5.92 -29.74
C VAL A 10 -38.37 6.91 -28.86
N THR A 11 -38.09 6.50 -27.62
CA THR A 11 -37.15 7.21 -26.76
C THR A 11 -35.79 7.16 -27.44
N LYS A 12 -35.36 8.29 -28.00
CA LYS A 12 -33.96 8.54 -28.35
C LYS A 12 -33.15 8.49 -27.05
N SER A 13 -32.72 7.31 -26.65
CA SER A 13 -31.70 7.16 -25.63
C SER A 13 -30.43 7.77 -26.21
N GLN A 14 -30.08 8.98 -25.77
CA GLN A 14 -28.75 9.52 -26.01
C GLN A 14 -27.73 8.51 -25.45
N PRO A 15 -26.63 8.23 -26.16
CA PRO A 15 -25.59 7.40 -25.59
C PRO A 15 -25.07 8.10 -24.34
N VAL A 16 -25.27 7.46 -23.19
CA VAL A 16 -24.63 7.85 -21.94
C VAL A 16 -23.14 7.68 -22.20
N ALA A 17 -22.45 8.79 -22.45
CA ALA A 17 -21.01 8.82 -22.54
C ALA A 17 -20.48 8.35 -21.18
N LEU A 18 -20.01 7.10 -21.13
CA LEU A 18 -19.18 6.61 -20.04
C LEU A 18 -17.97 7.56 -19.97
N ARG A 19 -17.99 8.49 -19.02
CA ARG A 19 -16.78 9.21 -18.63
C ARG A 19 -15.83 8.16 -18.09
N ALA A 20 -14.85 7.78 -18.90
CA ALA A 20 -13.65 7.14 -18.40
C ALA A 20 -13.10 8.07 -17.32
N CYS A 21 -13.26 7.70 -16.06
CA CYS A 21 -12.46 8.28 -14.99
C CYS A 21 -11.05 7.79 -15.25
N GLY A 22 -10.31 8.52 -16.10
CA GLY A 22 -8.88 8.32 -16.27
C GLY A 22 -8.26 8.55 -14.91
N LEU A 23 -7.96 7.47 -14.19
CA LEU A 23 -7.03 7.52 -13.08
C LEU A 23 -5.78 8.24 -13.61
N PRO A 24 -5.28 9.28 -12.94
CA PRO A 24 -4.10 9.97 -13.40
C PRO A 24 -2.94 8.96 -13.38
N SER A 25 -2.65 8.42 -14.57
CA SER A 25 -1.53 7.53 -14.82
C SER A 25 -0.27 8.39 -14.79
N GLY A 26 0.67 8.00 -13.95
CA GLY A 26 1.94 8.65 -13.72
C GLY A 26 2.47 8.34 -12.32
N SER A 27 3.79 8.30 -12.22
CA SER A 27 4.50 8.36 -10.93
C SER A 27 4.23 9.72 -10.26
N CYS A 28 4.58 9.87 -8.98
CA CYS A 28 4.45 11.19 -8.32
C CYS A 28 5.29 12.28 -9.03
N ARG A 29 6.32 11.89 -9.79
CA ARG A 29 7.18 12.82 -10.52
C ARG A 29 6.46 13.40 -11.73
N ASP A 30 5.68 12.57 -12.41
CA ASP A 30 4.84 12.98 -13.54
C ASP A 30 3.75 13.95 -13.08
N LYS A 31 3.19 13.70 -11.89
CA LYS A 31 2.17 14.54 -11.23
C LYS A 31 2.74 15.77 -10.53
N LYS A 32 4.07 15.83 -10.35
CA LYS A 32 4.79 16.87 -9.60
C LYS A 32 4.31 17.04 -8.16
N ASP A 33 3.79 15.99 -7.55
CA ASP A 33 3.25 16.00 -6.18
C ASP A 33 4.16 15.27 -5.19
N CYS A 34 5.44 15.06 -5.56
CA CYS A 34 6.27 14.22 -4.72
C CYS A 34 6.57 14.81 -3.33
N LYS A 35 6.26 14.07 -2.26
CA LYS A 35 6.56 14.41 -0.86
C LYS A 35 8.05 14.66 -0.61
N VAL A 36 8.92 13.88 -1.25
CA VAL A 36 10.36 14.06 -1.17
C VAL A 36 10.93 14.25 -2.56
N VAL A 37 11.56 15.40 -2.76
CA VAL A 37 12.23 15.80 -3.99
C VAL A 37 13.68 16.10 -3.66
N PHE A 38 14.60 15.48 -4.39
CA PHE A 38 16.03 15.75 -4.32
C PHE A 38 16.46 16.49 -5.58
N SER A 39 17.50 17.33 -5.50
CA SER A 39 18.03 17.99 -6.70
C SER A 39 18.78 16.98 -7.58
N GLN A 40 18.87 17.26 -8.88
CA GLN A 40 19.61 16.36 -9.78
C GLN A 40 21.10 16.32 -9.44
N GLU A 41 21.69 17.43 -8.99
CA GLU A 41 23.09 17.52 -8.60
C GLU A 41 23.37 16.65 -7.36
N GLU A 42 22.46 16.64 -6.39
CA GLU A 42 22.57 15.79 -5.22
C GLU A 42 22.50 14.30 -5.61
N LEU A 43 21.52 13.93 -6.44
CA LEU A 43 21.34 12.56 -6.89
C LEU A 43 22.54 12.07 -7.71
N ARG A 44 23.09 12.90 -8.60
CA ARG A 44 24.31 12.57 -9.37
C ARG A 44 25.56 12.40 -8.50
N LYS A 45 25.63 13.05 -7.35
CA LYS A 45 26.75 12.90 -6.41
C LYS A 45 26.62 11.65 -5.52
N ARG A 46 25.38 11.30 -5.14
CA ARG A 46 25.10 10.21 -4.18
C ARG A 46 24.93 8.85 -4.86
N LEU A 47 24.35 8.81 -6.05
CA LEU A 47 24.05 7.59 -6.79
C LEU A 47 25.19 7.27 -7.77
N THR A 48 25.40 5.98 -8.02
CA THR A 48 26.25 5.57 -9.14
C THR A 48 25.58 5.91 -10.48
N PRO A 49 26.33 5.99 -11.60
CA PRO A 49 25.74 6.26 -12.91
C PRO A 49 24.61 5.28 -13.27
N LEU A 50 24.79 4.00 -12.96
CA LEU A 50 23.76 2.98 -13.20
C LEU A 50 22.52 3.17 -12.31
N GLN A 51 22.72 3.43 -11.01
CA GLN A 51 21.61 3.70 -10.09
C GLN A 51 20.82 4.94 -10.52
N TYR A 52 21.52 5.99 -10.97
CA TYR A 52 20.90 7.20 -11.50
C TYR A 52 20.10 6.88 -12.77
N HIS A 53 20.71 6.22 -13.75
CA HIS A 53 20.06 5.83 -15.00
C HIS A 53 18.79 5.01 -14.76
N VAL A 54 18.87 3.97 -13.93
CA VAL A 54 17.72 3.13 -13.58
C VAL A 54 16.63 3.95 -12.89
N THR A 55 16.95 4.64 -11.79
CA THR A 55 15.92 5.24 -10.93
C THR A 55 15.36 6.57 -11.45
N GLN A 56 16.14 7.32 -12.24
CA GLN A 56 15.80 8.67 -12.68
C GLN A 56 15.40 8.72 -14.15
N GLU A 57 15.99 7.87 -14.99
CA GLU A 57 15.81 7.87 -16.45
C GLU A 57 14.99 6.65 -16.92
N LYS A 58 14.39 5.91 -15.97
CA LYS A 58 13.62 4.68 -16.21
C LYS A 58 14.41 3.63 -16.99
N GLY A 59 15.73 3.60 -16.78
CA GLY A 59 16.63 2.60 -17.35
C GLY A 59 16.43 1.21 -16.75
N THR A 60 16.98 0.20 -17.40
CA THR A 60 16.99 -1.19 -16.92
C THR A 60 18.43 -1.69 -16.91
N GLU A 61 18.87 -2.27 -15.79
CA GLU A 61 20.21 -2.90 -15.71
C GLU A 61 20.25 -4.17 -16.57
N SER A 62 21.44 -4.56 -17.05
CA SER A 62 21.57 -5.81 -17.81
C SER A 62 21.21 -7.02 -16.95
N ALA A 63 20.64 -8.05 -17.58
CA ALA A 63 20.28 -9.28 -16.90
C ALA A 63 21.50 -9.92 -16.22
N PHE A 64 21.30 -10.41 -14.98
CA PHE A 64 22.27 -11.10 -14.13
C PHE A 64 23.46 -10.26 -13.63
N GLU A 65 23.53 -8.96 -13.94
CA GLU A 65 24.61 -8.08 -13.45
C GLU A 65 24.33 -7.49 -12.05
N GLY A 66 23.06 -7.44 -11.64
CA GLY A 66 22.65 -6.80 -10.38
C GLY A 66 23.14 -7.53 -9.12
N GLU A 67 23.71 -6.78 -8.17
CA GLU A 67 24.21 -7.27 -6.87
C GLU A 67 23.19 -8.15 -6.11
N TYR A 68 21.91 -7.76 -6.15
CA TYR A 68 20.85 -8.40 -5.39
C TYR A 68 20.12 -9.50 -6.15
N THR A 69 20.52 -9.84 -7.38
CA THR A 69 19.88 -10.87 -8.20
C THR A 69 19.87 -12.22 -7.47
N HIS A 70 21.05 -12.72 -7.08
CA HIS A 70 21.20 -13.99 -6.37
C HIS A 70 21.33 -13.83 -4.84
N HIS A 71 21.17 -12.61 -4.32
CA HIS A 71 21.26 -12.33 -2.89
C HIS A 71 20.10 -12.98 -2.11
N LYS A 72 20.42 -13.63 -0.98
CA LYS A 72 19.47 -14.40 -0.13
C LYS A 72 19.58 -14.08 1.37
N ALA A 73 20.32 -13.05 1.77
CA ALA A 73 20.42 -12.71 3.19
C ALA A 73 19.07 -12.17 3.72
N GLN A 74 18.80 -12.43 4.99
CA GLN A 74 17.57 -11.99 5.65
C GLN A 74 17.64 -10.49 5.98
N GLY A 75 16.60 -9.74 5.62
CA GLY A 75 16.55 -8.29 5.79
C GLY A 75 15.50 -7.60 4.94
N ILE A 76 15.65 -6.28 4.80
CA ILE A 76 14.70 -5.41 4.11
C ILE A 76 15.40 -4.72 2.94
N TYR A 77 14.77 -4.79 1.78
CA TYR A 77 15.13 -4.02 0.59
C TYR A 77 14.41 -2.68 0.61
N LYS A 78 15.17 -1.61 0.43
CA LYS A 78 14.71 -0.23 0.48
C LYS A 78 14.99 0.45 -0.84
N CYS A 79 14.22 1.47 -1.18
CA CYS A 79 14.53 2.35 -2.30
C CYS A 79 15.91 3.00 -2.08
N VAL A 80 16.83 2.85 -3.05
CA VAL A 80 18.18 3.42 -2.96
C VAL A 80 18.17 4.96 -2.86
N VAL A 81 17.13 5.59 -3.41
CA VAL A 81 17.00 7.05 -3.47
C VAL A 81 16.53 7.62 -2.13
N CYS A 82 15.40 7.15 -1.60
CA CYS A 82 14.77 7.76 -0.44
C CYS A 82 14.81 6.91 0.84
N GLY A 83 15.26 5.66 0.76
CA GLY A 83 15.36 4.77 1.91
C GLY A 83 14.04 4.14 2.38
N THR A 84 12.93 4.38 1.67
CA THR A 84 11.63 3.76 2.00
C THR A 84 11.71 2.23 1.87
N PRO A 85 11.26 1.46 2.88
CA PRO A 85 11.14 0.01 2.79
C PRO A 85 10.18 -0.43 1.68
N LEU A 86 10.63 -1.33 0.80
CA LEU A 86 9.84 -1.81 -0.34
C LEU A 86 9.52 -3.29 -0.24
N PHE A 87 10.53 -4.14 -0.02
CA PHE A 87 10.39 -5.59 -0.03
C PHE A 87 11.09 -6.23 1.17
N LYS A 88 10.58 -7.38 1.62
CA LYS A 88 11.27 -8.21 2.61
C LYS A 88 11.99 -9.37 1.92
N SER A 89 13.04 -9.89 2.55
CA SER A 89 13.75 -11.06 2.04
C SER A 89 12.88 -12.30 1.95
N GLU A 90 11.87 -12.47 2.81
CA GLU A 90 10.98 -13.63 2.80
C GLU A 90 10.07 -13.67 1.57
N THR A 91 9.86 -12.52 0.91
CA THR A 91 9.08 -12.45 -0.32
C THR A 91 9.93 -12.62 -1.57
N LYS A 92 11.26 -12.65 -1.42
CA LYS A 92 12.20 -12.83 -2.54
C LYS A 92 12.21 -14.27 -2.99
N PHE A 93 12.20 -14.49 -4.30
CA PHE A 93 12.35 -15.81 -4.90
C PHE A 93 13.23 -15.74 -6.15
N ASP A 94 13.73 -16.90 -6.58
CA ASP A 94 14.50 -17.03 -7.81
C ASP A 94 13.54 -17.33 -8.97
N SER A 95 13.35 -16.34 -9.85
CA SER A 95 12.52 -16.48 -11.05
C SER A 95 13.35 -16.86 -12.28
N ASN A 96 14.69 -16.90 -12.15
CA ASN A 96 15.62 -17.01 -13.27
C ASN A 96 15.43 -15.93 -14.36
N SER A 97 14.82 -14.78 -14.03
CA SER A 97 14.57 -13.70 -14.99
C SER A 97 15.81 -12.89 -15.33
N GLY A 98 16.84 -12.93 -14.48
CA GLY A 98 18.01 -12.04 -14.56
C GLY A 98 17.96 -10.84 -13.61
N TRP A 99 16.87 -10.65 -12.86
CA TRP A 99 16.72 -9.55 -11.91
C TRP A 99 16.11 -10.03 -10.58
N PRO A 100 16.33 -9.31 -9.47
CA PRO A 100 15.63 -9.52 -8.22
C PRO A 100 14.10 -9.65 -8.42
N SER A 101 13.53 -10.72 -7.88
CA SER A 101 12.11 -11.02 -7.99
C SER A 101 11.49 -11.23 -6.61
N PHE A 102 10.38 -10.54 -6.36
CA PHE A 102 9.62 -10.63 -5.11
C PHE A 102 8.16 -10.98 -5.44
N TYR A 103 7.50 -11.75 -4.59
CA TYR A 103 6.07 -12.06 -4.80
C TYR A 103 5.11 -11.10 -4.09
N ASP A 104 5.61 -10.31 -3.14
CA ASP A 104 4.80 -9.35 -2.38
C ASP A 104 5.64 -8.18 -1.87
N VAL A 105 4.97 -7.06 -1.59
CA VAL A 105 5.51 -5.79 -1.09
C VAL A 105 5.32 -5.65 0.42
N ILE A 106 6.12 -4.79 1.07
CA ILE A 106 5.96 -4.50 2.51
C ILE A 106 4.63 -3.80 2.81
N SER A 107 4.20 -2.90 1.92
CA SER A 107 2.94 -2.18 2.01
C SER A 107 2.45 -1.88 0.60
N PRO A 108 1.14 -1.99 0.32
CA PRO A 108 0.57 -1.62 -0.98
C PRO A 108 0.82 -0.14 -1.32
N ASP A 109 0.93 0.72 -0.30
CA ASP A 109 1.18 2.17 -0.46
C ASP A 109 2.66 2.50 -0.71
N ALA A 110 3.53 1.50 -0.82
CA ALA A 110 4.95 1.70 -1.09
C ALA A 110 5.27 1.74 -2.59
N ILE A 111 4.37 1.24 -3.45
CA ILE A 111 4.56 1.13 -4.90
C ILE A 111 3.39 1.71 -5.70
N THR A 112 3.70 2.54 -6.70
CA THR A 112 2.74 3.04 -7.69
C THR A 112 2.87 2.22 -8.96
N PHE A 113 1.72 1.92 -9.55
CA PHE A 113 1.61 1.19 -10.81
C PHE A 113 1.30 2.14 -11.95
N ASN A 114 2.01 1.99 -13.07
CA ASN A 114 1.85 2.81 -14.25
C ASN A 114 1.86 1.96 -15.52
N ASP A 115 0.97 2.28 -16.46
CA ASP A 115 1.00 1.63 -17.77
C ASP A 115 2.26 2.05 -18.54
N ASP A 116 3.02 1.06 -19.00
CA ASP A 116 4.20 1.23 -19.85
C ASP A 116 3.93 0.57 -21.21
N PHE A 117 3.86 1.39 -22.25
CA PHE A 117 3.66 0.96 -23.65
C PHE A 117 4.96 0.95 -24.46
N SER A 118 6.11 1.10 -23.80
CA SER A 118 7.42 1.15 -24.45
C SER A 118 7.72 -0.17 -25.16
N TYR A 119 8.52 -0.10 -26.24
CA TYR A 119 8.91 -1.27 -27.05
C TYR A 119 7.75 -2.05 -27.69
N GLY A 120 6.57 -1.43 -27.84
CA GLY A 120 5.40 -2.06 -28.46
C GLY A 120 4.74 -3.15 -27.59
N MET A 121 5.04 -3.18 -26.30
CA MET A 121 4.45 -4.11 -25.33
C MET A 121 3.66 -3.32 -24.29
N HIS A 122 2.58 -3.89 -23.76
CA HIS A 122 1.90 -3.36 -22.57
C HIS A 122 2.46 -4.07 -21.32
N ARG A 123 3.10 -3.29 -20.45
CA ARG A 123 3.63 -3.73 -19.16
C ARG A 123 3.14 -2.77 -18.07
N ILE A 124 3.25 -3.20 -16.82
CA ILE A 124 2.94 -2.35 -15.67
C ILE A 124 4.25 -2.00 -14.97
N GLU A 125 4.70 -0.76 -15.14
CA GLU A 125 5.84 -0.17 -14.41
C GLU A 125 5.50 -0.07 -12.92
N ILE A 126 6.48 -0.37 -12.08
CA ILE A 126 6.46 -0.10 -10.64
C ILE A 126 7.45 1.01 -10.29
N SER A 127 6.98 2.00 -9.53
CA SER A 127 7.79 3.10 -9.01
C SER A 127 7.57 3.30 -7.51
N CYS A 128 8.52 3.93 -6.82
CA CYS A 128 8.40 4.22 -5.39
C CYS A 128 7.25 5.21 -5.15
N SER A 129 6.19 4.73 -4.48
CA SER A 129 4.92 5.44 -4.33
C SER A 129 4.93 6.47 -3.25
N GLN A 130 3.96 7.39 -3.33
CA GLN A 130 3.43 8.11 -2.19
C GLN A 130 2.09 7.54 -1.78
N PRO A 131 1.78 7.51 -0.47
CA PRO A 131 0.40 7.37 -0.07
C PRO A 131 -0.29 8.62 -0.59
N SER A 132 -1.15 8.43 -1.59
CA SER A 132 -2.25 9.37 -1.76
C SER A 132 -2.96 9.38 -0.40
N SER A 133 -3.16 10.54 0.20
CA SER A 133 -4.03 10.73 1.38
C SER A 133 -5.50 10.35 1.12
N CYS A 134 -5.78 9.61 0.04
CA CYS A 134 -7.10 9.33 -0.51
C CYS A 134 -7.80 8.12 0.13
N CYS A 135 -7.42 7.70 1.33
CA CYS A 135 -8.22 6.75 2.13
C CYS A 135 -8.92 7.42 3.32
N LEU A 136 -8.86 8.75 3.45
CA LEU A 136 -9.66 9.49 4.44
C LEU A 136 -10.71 10.35 3.76
N THR A 137 -11.75 9.73 3.19
CA THR A 137 -13.05 10.42 3.03
C THR A 137 -14.21 9.46 3.35
N GLN A 138 -14.58 9.47 4.63
CA GLN A 138 -15.94 9.60 5.16
C GLN A 138 -17.06 8.87 4.41
N SER A 139 -17.41 7.67 4.90
CA SER A 139 -18.80 7.22 4.87
C SER A 139 -19.63 8.09 5.81
N HIS A 140 -20.30 9.11 5.27
CA HIS A 140 -21.37 9.80 6.00
C HIS A 140 -22.57 8.85 6.16
N PRO A 141 -23.07 8.55 7.38
CA PRO A 141 -24.40 8.00 7.53
C PRO A 141 -25.41 9.13 7.28
N SER A 142 -26.23 8.95 6.25
CA SER A 142 -27.37 9.79 5.92
C SER A 142 -28.37 9.81 7.07
N PHE A 143 -28.34 10.85 7.91
CA PHE A 143 -29.39 11.13 8.88
C PHE A 143 -30.55 11.82 8.16
N PHE A 144 -31.65 11.08 7.96
CA PHE A 144 -32.94 11.63 7.57
C PHE A 144 -33.50 12.50 8.71
N PRO A 145 -33.93 13.75 8.48
CA PRO A 145 -34.76 14.47 9.43
C PRO A 145 -36.23 14.09 9.22
N LEU A 146 -36.88 13.57 10.27
CA LEU A 146 -38.34 13.52 10.36
C LEU A 146 -38.90 14.91 10.72
N PRO A 147 -40.10 15.27 10.24
CA PRO A 147 -40.65 16.61 10.46
C PRO A 147 -41.27 16.75 11.86
N LEU A 148 -40.93 17.82 12.56
CA LEU A 148 -41.57 18.26 13.79
C LEU A 148 -42.90 18.95 13.46
N GLY A 149 -44.01 18.27 13.76
CA GLY A 149 -45.34 18.88 13.88
C GLY A 149 -45.50 19.52 15.26
N ALA A 150 -45.85 20.80 15.28
CA ALA A 150 -46.13 21.57 16.47
C ALA A 150 -47.60 21.46 16.88
N HIS A 151 -47.86 21.17 18.16
CA HIS A 151 -49.07 21.60 18.88
C HIS A 151 -48.69 21.88 20.34
N PRO A 152 -49.06 23.05 20.90
CA PRO A 152 -48.98 23.28 22.34
C PRO A 152 -50.30 22.87 23.00
N ILE A 153 -50.27 22.59 24.31
CA ILE A 153 -51.23 23.09 25.33
C ILE A 153 -51.05 22.27 26.64
N ASP A 154 -50.73 23.04 27.68
CA ASP A 154 -51.10 22.96 29.09
C ASP A 154 -50.73 21.84 30.07
N THR A 155 -50.16 22.36 31.16
CA THR A 155 -50.46 22.11 32.59
C THR A 155 -49.77 20.96 33.33
N MET A 156 -48.96 21.40 34.30
CA MET A 156 -48.90 20.99 35.71
C MET A 156 -48.61 19.52 36.05
N GLY A 157 -47.56 19.29 36.84
CA GLY A 157 -47.54 18.13 37.73
C GLY A 157 -46.17 17.59 38.14
N TRP A 158 -45.60 18.18 39.20
CA TRP A 158 -44.91 17.50 40.31
C TRP A 158 -43.96 16.28 40.12
N LYS A 159 -42.78 16.47 40.72
CA LYS A 159 -41.98 15.53 41.56
C LYS A 159 -40.95 14.59 40.89
N CYS A 160 -39.69 14.85 41.26
CA CYS A 160 -38.53 13.94 41.41
C CYS A 160 -38.85 12.62 42.15
N PRO A 161 -37.95 11.59 42.28
CA PRO A 161 -36.51 11.51 41.91
C PRO A 161 -36.03 10.18 41.27
N ARG A 162 -34.73 10.14 40.91
CA ARG A 162 -33.80 8.98 40.91
C ARG A 162 -34.27 7.65 40.27
N LEU A 163 -33.72 7.33 39.11
CA LEU A 163 -33.19 5.99 38.88
C LEU A 163 -31.83 6.03 38.19
N LEU A 164 -30.93 5.28 38.80
CA LEU A 164 -29.51 5.15 38.60
C LEU A 164 -29.24 4.05 37.57
N LEU A 165 -28.13 4.21 36.84
CA LEU A 165 -27.35 3.15 36.18
C LEU A 165 -28.00 2.40 35.02
N VAL A 166 -27.40 2.56 33.84
CA VAL A 166 -26.70 1.55 33.01
C VAL A 166 -26.73 2.07 31.56
N PHE A 167 -25.64 1.84 30.82
CA PHE A 167 -25.32 2.31 29.46
C PHE A 167 -24.43 3.55 29.34
N LEU A 168 -23.30 3.53 30.06
CA LEU A 168 -22.03 4.07 29.58
C LEU A 168 -21.15 2.90 29.15
N LEU A 169 -21.32 2.43 27.92
CA LEU A 169 -20.31 1.64 27.24
C LEU A 169 -20.54 1.74 25.73
N VAL A 170 -19.42 1.94 25.02
CA VAL A 170 -19.29 2.11 23.57
C VAL A 170 -19.52 3.54 23.07
N CYS A 171 -18.51 4.38 23.30
CA CYS A 171 -17.94 5.27 22.28
C CYS A 171 -16.66 5.91 22.85
N ARG A 172 -15.58 5.12 22.89
CA ARG A 172 -14.24 5.62 23.19
C ARG A 172 -13.25 5.02 22.20
N GLY A 173 -12.99 5.79 21.15
CA GLY A 173 -12.05 5.52 20.06
C GLY A 173 -12.50 6.37 18.87
N CYS A 174 -11.87 7.48 18.49
CA CYS A 174 -10.48 7.87 18.60
C CYS A 174 -10.39 9.35 19.00
N PHE A 175 -9.87 9.64 20.18
CA PHE A 175 -9.30 10.94 20.50
C PHE A 175 -7.79 10.69 20.59
N SER A 176 -7.04 11.21 19.63
CA SER A 176 -5.58 11.10 19.60
C SER A 176 -5.00 11.91 20.74
N ASP A 177 -4.84 11.28 21.91
CA ASP A 177 -3.99 11.79 22.97
C ASP A 177 -2.54 11.77 22.47
N THR A 178 -2.01 12.97 22.27
CA THR A 178 -0.58 13.18 22.13
C THR A 178 0.03 13.07 23.52
N SER A 179 0.42 11.85 23.90
CA SER A 179 1.27 11.60 25.08
C SER A 179 2.70 11.34 24.62
N PRO A 180 3.72 12.10 25.08
CA PRO A 180 5.11 11.85 24.75
C PRO A 180 5.65 10.79 25.73
N GLY A 181 5.84 9.56 25.26
CA GLY A 181 6.42 8.54 26.15
C GLY A 181 6.24 7.09 25.75
N VAL A 182 6.58 6.72 24.51
CA VAL A 182 7.01 5.35 24.16
C VAL A 182 7.97 5.46 22.99
N GLY A 183 9.12 4.78 23.07
CA GLY A 183 10.19 4.86 22.09
C GLY A 183 9.77 4.37 20.70
N SER A 184 9.31 5.29 19.87
CA SER A 184 9.19 5.11 18.42
C SER A 184 10.59 5.05 17.81
N LEU A 185 10.90 3.93 17.17
CA LEU A 185 12.11 3.76 16.38
C LEU A 185 12.20 4.88 15.31
N PRO A 186 13.38 5.42 14.99
CA PRO A 186 13.53 6.64 14.16
C PRO A 186 13.29 6.45 12.65
N TRP A 187 12.45 5.51 12.22
CA TRP A 187 12.20 5.23 10.79
C TRP A 187 10.86 5.75 10.26
N ASP A 188 10.07 6.46 11.05
CA ASP A 188 8.70 6.89 10.71
C ASP A 188 8.61 8.13 9.81
N VAL A 189 9.48 8.25 8.80
CA VAL A 189 9.17 9.10 7.64
C VAL A 189 9.43 8.28 6.39
N ALA A 190 8.34 7.71 5.84
CA ALA A 190 8.30 7.23 4.47
C ALA A 190 8.59 8.42 3.53
N ALA A 191 9.87 8.63 3.24
CA ALA A 191 10.36 9.56 2.25
C ALA A 191 10.16 8.90 0.90
N GLN A 192 9.34 9.47 0.02
CA GLN A 192 8.87 8.79 -1.18
C GLN A 192 9.05 9.70 -2.38
N CYS A 193 9.69 9.17 -3.42
CA CYS A 193 10.38 9.99 -4.41
C CYS A 193 10.03 9.71 -5.87
N GLY A 194 9.19 8.69 -6.17
CA GLY A 194 8.85 8.32 -7.54
C GLY A 194 10.01 7.72 -8.34
N ALA A 195 11.04 7.18 -7.66
CA ALA A 195 12.12 6.46 -8.32
C ALA A 195 11.56 5.23 -9.07
N HIS A 196 12.01 5.03 -10.31
CA HIS A 196 11.72 3.82 -11.08
C HIS A 196 12.35 2.60 -10.41
N LEU A 197 11.59 1.50 -10.34
CA LEU A 197 12.02 0.25 -9.71
C LEU A 197 12.11 -0.89 -10.73
N GLY A 198 11.08 -1.05 -11.57
CA GLY A 198 11.00 -2.13 -12.56
C GLY A 198 9.56 -2.37 -13.03
N HIS A 199 9.13 -3.62 -13.10
CA HIS A 199 7.78 -4.01 -13.56
C HIS A 199 7.15 -5.11 -12.70
N ILE A 200 5.82 -5.18 -12.71
CA ILE A 200 5.04 -6.28 -12.11
C ILE A 200 4.45 -7.19 -13.20
N PHE A 201 4.45 -8.50 -12.93
CA PHE A 201 3.90 -9.55 -13.79
C PHE A 201 2.99 -10.51 -13.01
N ASP A 202 2.14 -11.24 -13.72
CA ASP A 202 1.13 -12.17 -13.18
C ASP A 202 1.57 -13.64 -13.21
N ASP A 203 2.87 -13.88 -13.36
CA ASP A 203 3.50 -15.20 -13.44
C ASP A 203 4.28 -15.54 -12.16
N GLY A 204 3.87 -14.95 -11.03
CA GLY A 204 4.50 -15.18 -9.73
C GLY A 204 4.03 -16.47 -9.03
N PRO A 205 4.74 -16.88 -7.97
CA PRO A 205 4.33 -18.02 -7.15
C PRO A 205 3.11 -17.68 -6.27
N ARG A 206 2.46 -18.71 -5.73
CA ARG A 206 1.54 -18.55 -4.59
C ARG A 206 2.28 -17.93 -3.40
N PRO A 207 1.60 -17.14 -2.55
CA PRO A 207 0.15 -16.95 -2.48
C PRO A 207 -0.42 -15.87 -3.41
N THR A 208 0.39 -14.89 -3.83
CA THR A 208 -0.10 -13.71 -4.55
C THR A 208 -0.27 -13.93 -6.05
N GLY A 209 0.50 -14.85 -6.65
CA GLY A 209 0.58 -15.00 -8.10
C GLY A 209 1.28 -13.84 -8.80
N LYS A 210 1.89 -12.91 -8.06
CA LYS A 210 2.55 -11.71 -8.61
C LYS A 210 4.05 -11.84 -8.58
N ARG A 211 4.73 -11.25 -9.56
CA ARG A 211 6.18 -11.13 -9.62
C ARG A 211 6.57 -9.68 -9.82
N TYR A 212 7.11 -9.08 -8.77
CA TYR A 212 7.74 -7.77 -8.79
C TYR A 212 9.19 -7.94 -9.28
N CYS A 213 9.40 -7.74 -10.59
CA CYS A 213 10.71 -7.81 -11.23
C CYS A 213 11.38 -6.45 -11.11
N THR A 214 12.39 -6.37 -10.25
CA THR A 214 12.96 -5.09 -9.79
C THR A 214 14.44 -5.02 -10.12
N ASN A 215 14.92 -3.88 -10.60
CA ASN A 215 16.35 -3.64 -10.79
C ASN A 215 17.08 -3.64 -9.45
N SER A 216 18.19 -4.37 -9.35
CA SER A 216 19.07 -4.32 -8.19
C SER A 216 19.59 -2.91 -7.92
N ALA A 217 19.96 -2.17 -8.97
CA ALA A 217 20.42 -0.79 -8.88
C ALA A 217 19.36 0.19 -8.36
N SER A 218 18.09 -0.21 -8.24
CA SER A 218 17.04 0.62 -7.61
C SER A 218 16.92 0.37 -6.10
N LEU A 219 17.62 -0.63 -5.57
CA LEU A 219 17.49 -1.12 -4.21
C LEU A 219 18.76 -0.86 -3.38
N SER A 220 18.55 -0.77 -2.07
CA SER A 220 19.59 -0.89 -1.05
C SER A 220 19.12 -1.93 -0.03
N PHE A 221 20.05 -2.64 0.62
CA PHE A 221 19.69 -3.71 1.55
C PHE A 221 20.07 -3.37 3.00
N LYS A 222 19.13 -3.61 3.92
CA LYS A 222 19.37 -3.56 5.36
C LYS A 222 19.25 -4.98 5.95
N PRO A 223 20.34 -5.58 6.47
CA PRO A 223 20.28 -6.88 7.13
C PRO A 223 19.34 -6.90 8.35
N ALA A 224 18.75 -8.05 8.64
CA ALA A 224 17.95 -8.27 9.85
C ALA A 224 18.84 -8.36 11.10
N ASP A 225 18.42 -7.74 12.20
CA ASP A 225 19.12 -7.82 13.49
C ASP A 225 18.96 -9.22 14.07
N LYS A 226 20.07 -9.95 14.25
CA LYS A 226 20.07 -11.34 14.76
C LYS A 226 19.51 -11.52 16.18
N ASN A 227 19.29 -10.44 16.92
CA ASN A 227 18.87 -10.47 18.32
C ASN A 227 17.34 -10.42 18.55
N LYS A 228 16.52 -10.36 17.48
CA LYS A 228 15.04 -10.33 17.59
C LYS A 228 14.32 -11.57 17.03
N ALA A 229 15.05 -12.55 16.50
CA ALA A 229 14.47 -13.72 15.82
C ALA A 229 14.30 -14.93 16.76
N GLY A 230 13.78 -14.71 17.96
CA GLY A 230 13.73 -15.72 19.02
C GLY A 230 12.45 -15.73 19.83
N GLU A 231 11.26 -15.63 19.21
CA GLU A 231 10.02 -16.01 19.90
C GLU A 231 8.91 -16.43 18.91
N SER A 232 9.12 -17.57 18.24
CA SER A 232 8.03 -18.46 17.79
C SER A 232 8.62 -19.81 17.37
N SER A 233 8.83 -20.71 18.32
CA SER A 233 8.94 -22.14 18.03
C SER A 233 8.30 -22.91 19.17
N GLY A 234 7.26 -23.65 18.81
CA GLY A 234 6.42 -24.40 19.72
C GLY A 234 7.18 -25.41 20.55
N ASN A 235 6.65 -25.65 21.75
CA ASN A 235 7.04 -26.71 22.65
C ASN A 235 6.96 -28.08 21.94
N THR A 236 8.10 -28.74 21.80
CA THR A 236 8.15 -30.20 21.74
C THR A 236 9.10 -30.67 22.82
N SER A 237 8.54 -31.14 23.93
CA SER A 237 9.30 -31.83 24.99
C SER A 237 9.95 -33.10 24.44
N PRO A 238 11.21 -33.42 24.80
CA PRO A 238 11.76 -34.73 24.54
C PRO A 238 11.39 -35.68 25.69
N ALA A 239 10.59 -36.70 25.37
CA ALA A 239 10.43 -37.86 26.24
C ALA A 239 11.77 -38.63 26.28
N ARG A 240 12.36 -38.73 27.48
CA ARG A 240 13.47 -39.63 27.77
C ARG A 240 12.92 -41.04 27.94
N THR A 241 13.46 -42.01 27.21
CA THR A 241 13.43 -43.43 27.61
C THR A 241 14.83 -44.01 27.51
N GLY A 242 15.27 -44.58 28.63
CA GLY A 242 16.64 -44.98 28.91
C GLY A 242 17.07 -46.29 28.25
N LYS A 243 18.40 -46.41 28.22
CA LYS A 243 19.19 -47.64 28.07
C LYS A 243 18.76 -48.72 29.08
N ALA A 244 18.70 -49.97 28.63
CA ALA A 244 18.99 -51.15 29.45
C ALA A 244 19.84 -52.11 28.62
N GLU A 245 20.97 -52.51 29.21
CA GLU A 245 21.89 -53.58 28.80
C GLU A 245 21.19 -54.95 28.67
N LEU A 246 21.63 -55.74 27.70
CA LEU A 246 22.24 -57.08 27.87
C LEU A 246 22.78 -57.58 26.52
#